data_AF-A0A820PKZ0-F1
#
_entry.id   AF-A0A820PKZ0-F1
#
_cell.length_a   1.000
_cell.length_b   1.000
_cell.length_c   1.000
_cell.angle_alpha   90.00
_cell.angle_beta   90.00
_cell.angle_gamma   90.00
#
_symmetry.space_group_name_H-M   'P 1'
#
loop_
_entity.id
_entity.type
_entity.pdbx_description
1 polymer ?
#
loop_
_entity_poly.entity_id
_entity_poly.type
_entity_poly.pdbx_seq_one_letter_code
_entity_poly.pdbx_strand_id
1 'polypeptide(L)' 'KFILRLTNDKIRQVFYQNEINGQALLLITEEYLRTIMKINIGPSLIISNAIVKLRERIKTFMS' A
#
# COMPACT_ATOMS: atom_id res chain seq x y z
N LYS A 1 2.70 4.59 -10.70
CA LYS A 1 1.66 5.65 -10.73
C LYS A 1 0.70 5.67 -9.52
N PHE A 2 0.55 4.59 -8.73
CA PHE A 2 -0.31 4.57 -7.53
C PHE A 2 0.25 5.40 -6.35
N ILE A 3 1.55 5.27 -6.07
CA ILE A 3 2.25 5.99 -4.99
C ILE A 3 2.20 7.53 -5.16
N LEU A 4 2.08 8.03 -6.40
CA LEU A 4 1.93 9.46 -6.70
C LEU A 4 0.57 10.06 -6.29
N ARG A 5 -0.44 9.23 -6.01
CA ARG A 5 -1.78 9.69 -5.57
C ARG A 5 -1.92 9.76 -4.04
N LEU A 6 -0.92 9.26 -3.30
CA LEU A 6 -0.79 9.58 -1.88
C LEU A 6 -0.36 11.06 -1.82
N THR A 7 -1.30 11.95 -1.51
CA THR A 7 -1.09 13.40 -1.35
C THR A 7 -0.26 13.76 -0.11
N ASN A 8 0.23 12.75 0.61
CA ASN A 8 1.04 12.91 1.81
C ASN A 8 2.47 12.44 1.53
N ASP A 9 3.38 13.41 1.40
CA ASP A 9 4.80 13.16 1.08
C ASP A 9 5.48 12.25 2.12
N LYS A 10 5.04 12.27 3.39
CA LYS A 10 5.58 11.39 4.43
C LYS A 10 5.25 9.93 4.15
N ILE A 11 4.01 9.61 3.79
CA ILE A 11 3.63 8.23 3.45
C ILE A 11 4.42 7.77 2.23
N ARG A 12 4.59 8.65 1.23
CA ARG A 12 5.38 8.34 0.05
C ARG A 12 6.82 7.99 0.39
N GLN A 13 7.46 8.78 1.25
CA GLN A 13 8.82 8.55 1.71
C GLN A 13 8.97 7.22 2.47
N VAL A 14 7.99 6.87 3.32
CA VAL A 14 8.00 5.59 4.05
C VAL A 14 7.97 4.40 3.08
N PHE A 15 7.19 4.46 2.00
CA PHE A 15 7.18 3.40 0.98
C PHE A 15 8.52 3.28 0.26
N TYR A 16 9.19 4.39 -0.02
CA TYR A 16 10.53 4.38 -0.63
C TYR A 16 11.60 3.83 0.33
N GLN A 17 11.57 4.26 1.60
CA GLN A 17 12.53 3.81 2.63
C GLN A 17 12.43 2.31 2.92
N ASN A 18 11.22 1.73 2.76
CA ASN A 18 10.99 0.29 2.93
C ASN A 18 11.10 -0.48 1.60
N GLU A 19 11.59 0.15 0.53
CA GLU A 19 11.79 -0.46 -0.79
C GLU A 19 10.55 -1.18 -1.34
N ILE A 20 9.36 -0.62 -1.07
CA ILE A 20 8.09 -1.24 -1.47
C ILE A 20 7.89 -1.11 -2.98
N ASN A 21 8.28 -2.15 -3.70
CA ASN A 21 8.04 -2.32 -5.13
C ASN A 21 6.61 -2.82 -5.42
N GLY A 22 6.27 -3.02 -6.70
CA GLY A 22 4.93 -3.44 -7.11
C GLY A 22 4.48 -4.80 -6.57
N GLN A 23 5.40 -5.76 -6.42
CA GLN A 23 5.09 -7.07 -5.85
C GLN A 23 4.94 -6.99 -4.32
N ALA A 24 5.85 -6.31 -3.64
CA ALA A 24 5.78 -6.07 -2.20
C ALA A 24 4.47 -5.35 -1.84
N LEU A 25 4.07 -4.33 -2.62
CA LEU A 25 2.80 -3.63 -2.45
C LEU A 25 1.60 -4.58 -2.45
N LEU A 26 1.61 -5.58 -3.32
CA LEU A 26 0.56 -6.58 -3.40
C LEU A 26 0.60 -7.60 -2.27
N LEU A 27 1.62 -7.63 -1.43
CA LEU A 27 1.71 -8.52 -0.26
C LEU A 27 1.48 -7.78 1.06
N ILE A 28 1.52 -6.44 1.06
CA ILE A 28 1.30 -5.61 2.25
C ILE A 28 -0.06 -5.89 2.91
N THR A 29 -0.03 -5.96 4.25
CA THR A 29 -1.21 -6.02 5.11
C THR A 29 -1.38 -4.72 5.89
N GLU A 30 -2.59 -4.48 6.43
CA GLU A 30 -2.81 -3.34 7.34
C GLU A 30 -1.89 -3.41 8.57
N GLU A 31 -1.70 -4.60 9.12
CA GLU A 31 -0.78 -4.82 10.25
C GLU A 31 0.64 -4.39 9.90
N TYR A 32 1.17 -4.80 8.74
CA TYR A 32 2.52 -4.42 8.29
C TYR A 32 2.67 -2.89 8.17
N LEU A 33 1.65 -2.20 7.63
CA LEU A 33 1.65 -0.74 7.53
C LEU A 33 1.79 -0.07 8.91
N ARG A 34 1.14 -0.62 9.94
CA ARG A 34 1.16 -0.07 11.29
C ARG A 34 2.40 -0.46 12.10
N THR A 35 2.77 -1.73 12.06
CA THR A 35 3.79 -2.27 12.97
C THR A 35 5.19 -2.05 12.42
N ILE A 36 5.39 -2.21 11.12
CA ILE A 36 6.70 -2.10 10.47
C ILE A 36 6.87 -0.70 9.90
N MET A 37 5.93 -0.23 9.09
CA MET A 37 6.03 1.07 8.42
C MET A 37 5.61 2.25 9.30
N LYS A 38 5.12 1.99 10.52
CA LYS A 38 4.70 3.00 11.52
C LYS A 38 3.68 4.01 10.98
N ILE A 39 2.82 3.59 10.05
CA ILE A 39 1.75 4.41 9.49
C ILE A 39 0.55 4.38 10.44
N ASN A 40 -0.01 5.55 10.72
CA ASN A 40 -1.19 5.71 11.57
C ASN A 40 -2.40 4.88 11.07
N ILE A 41 -3.28 4.50 12.00
CA ILE A 41 -4.40 3.59 11.72
C ILE A 41 -5.31 4.05 10.57
N GLY A 42 -5.68 5.34 10.51
CA GLY A 42 -6.56 5.87 9.47
C GLY A 42 -5.98 5.68 8.06
N PRO A 43 -4.79 6.22 7.76
CA PRO A 43 -4.13 5.98 6.48
C PRO A 43 -3.86 4.49 6.19
N SER A 44 -3.50 3.69 7.20
CA SER A 44 -3.28 2.25 7.02
C SER A 44 -4.52 1.50 6.52
N LEU A 45 -5.71 1.85 7.06
CA LEU A 45 -6.99 1.29 6.61
C LEU A 45 -7.34 1.70 5.17
N ILE A 46 -7.08 2.96 4.81
CA ILE A 46 -7.34 3.47 3.45
C ILE A 46 -6.44 2.75 2.43
N ILE A 47 -5.15 2.64 2.76
CA ILE A 47 -4.15 2.01 1.88
C ILE A 47 -4.43 0.51 1.74
N SER A 48 -4.70 -0.20 2.83
CA SER A 48 -4.97 -1.65 2.79
C SER A 48 -6.20 -1.96 1.94
N ASN A 49 -7.28 -1.20 2.08
CA ASN A 49 -8.48 -1.33 1.25
C ASN A 49 -8.18 -1.08 -0.25
N ALA A 50 -7.36 -0.08 -0.56
CA ALA A 50 -6.96 0.19 -1.94
C ALA A 50 -6.10 -0.95 -2.54
N ILE A 51 -5.23 -1.57 -1.74
CA ILE A 51 -4.44 -2.74 -2.15
C ILE A 51 -5.35 -3.96 -2.39
N VAL A 52 -6.35 -4.20 -1.54
CA VAL A 52 -7.34 -5.28 -1.75
C VAL A 52 -8.04 -5.13 -3.11
N LYS A 53 -8.57 -3.94 -3.41
CA LYS A 53 -9.21 -3.64 -4.70
C LYS A 53 -8.26 -3.82 -5.89
N LEU A 54 -6.98 -3.50 -5.71
CA LEU A 54 -5.98 -3.72 -6.74
C LEU A 54 -5.77 -5.22 -7.01
N ARG A 55 -5.68 -6.05 -5.94
CA ARG A 55 -5.56 -7.51 -6.07
C ARG A 55 -6.75 -8.12 -6.79
N GLU A 56 -7.97 -7.69 -6.44
CA GLU A 56 -9.20 -8.15 -7.09
C GLU A 56 -9.18 -7.86 -8.59
N ARG A 57 -8.83 -6.64 -8.99
CA ARG A 57 -8.72 -6.27 -10.41
C ARG A 57 -7.71 -7.14 -11.14
N ILE A 58 -6.54 -7.36 -10.56
CA ILE A 58 -5.50 -8.20 -11.19
C ILE A 58 -6.02 -9.62 -11.40
N LYS A 59 -6.72 -10.21 -10.41
CA LYS A 59 -7.34 -11.54 -10.57
C LYS A 59 -8.31 -11.58 -11.75
N THR A 60 -9.13 -10.56 -11.93
CA THR A 60 -10.08 -10.46 -13.06
C THR A 60 -9.39 -10.36 -14.43
N PHE A 61 -8.19 -9.80 -14.51
CA PHE A 61 -7.43 -9.72 -15.78
C PHE A 61 -6.66 -11.00 -16.11
N MET A 62 -6.42 -11.86 -15.12
CA MET A 62 -5.68 -13.12 -15.28
C MET A 62 -6.59 -14.34 -15.46
N SER A 63 -7.89 -14.17 -15.24
CA SER A 63 -8.97 -15.14 -15.52
C SER A 63 -9.54 -14.92 -16.91
#